data_AF-A0A6C7E9C6-F1
#
_entry.id   AF-A0A6C7E9C6-F1
#
_cell.length_a   1.000
_cell.length_b   1.000
_cell.length_c   1.000
_cell.angle_alpha   90.00
_cell.angle_beta   90.00
_cell.angle_gamma   90.00
#
_symmetry.space_group_name_H-M   'P 1'
#
loop_
_entity.id
_entity.type
_entity.pdbx_description
1 polymer ?
#
loop_
_entity_poly.entity_id
_entity_poly.type
_entity_poly.pdbx_seq_one_letter_code
_entity_poly.pdbx_strand_id
1 'polypeptide(L)'
;MKIAIGHSGDADVAARRSIRRLREHLPIDGLDILPNHLQGLVLLGNTARDGGHEWQEYDRRAVISRASAHLPRSARRALRQTDLDIRITSDVEPIIRACRREWESWITEDLIDSYVDLANRGVCIGVGAYRDDDLVAGIWGLVVGRCFTGMSTFHTEPGAGTVVFAWLVNEVIEQRELVSIDVGEATPHVMNYGVYEISREDFLRYLQARLGTDQASAVELPAPPS
;
A
#
# COMPACT_ATOMS: atom_id res chain seq x y z
N MET A 1 48.77 -7.82 -21.32
CA MET A 1 47.76 -8.59 -20.56
C MET A 1 46.58 -7.67 -20.29
N LYS A 2 45.50 -7.77 -21.07
CA LYS A 2 44.30 -6.93 -20.90
C LYS A 2 43.52 -7.48 -19.70
N ILE A 3 43.43 -6.70 -18.62
CA ILE A 3 42.53 -7.00 -17.52
C ILE A 3 41.13 -6.68 -18.02
N ALA A 4 40.32 -7.72 -18.21
CA ALA A 4 38.90 -7.57 -18.53
C ALA A 4 38.23 -6.95 -17.31
N ILE A 5 37.79 -5.70 -17.45
CA ILE A 5 36.97 -5.03 -16.45
C ILE A 5 35.59 -5.70 -16.56
N GLY A 6 35.25 -6.50 -15.55
CA GLY A 6 33.93 -7.11 -15.42
C GLY A 6 32.86 -6.02 -15.53
N HIS A 7 31.79 -6.31 -16.29
CA HIS A 7 30.73 -5.35 -16.55
C HIS A 7 30.13 -4.88 -15.21
N SER A 8 29.98 -3.56 -15.05
CA SER A 8 29.46 -2.91 -13.83
C SER A 8 28.09 -3.43 -13.38
N GLY A 9 27.34 -4.11 -14.26
CA GLY A 9 26.05 -4.74 -13.95
C GLY A 9 26.15 -5.96 -13.03
N ASP A 10 27.19 -6.78 -13.13
CA ASP A 10 27.28 -8.03 -12.34
C ASP A 10 27.59 -7.76 -10.85
N ALA A 11 28.40 -6.75 -10.59
CA ALA A 11 28.70 -6.30 -9.22
C ALA A 11 27.46 -5.68 -8.54
N ASP A 12 26.66 -4.93 -9.30
CA ASP A 12 25.41 -4.32 -8.80
C ASP A 12 24.35 -5.40 -8.51
N VAL A 13 24.20 -6.40 -9.39
CA VAL A 13 23.31 -7.56 -9.16
C VAL A 13 23.75 -8.38 -7.95
N ALA A 14 25.05 -8.64 -7.78
CA ALA A 14 25.58 -9.37 -6.62
C ALA A 14 25.39 -8.58 -5.31
N ALA A 15 25.57 -7.26 -5.33
CA ALA A 15 25.34 -6.38 -4.19
C ALA A 15 23.86 -6.35 -3.80
N ARG A 16 22.94 -6.16 -4.76
CA ARG A 16 21.49 -6.22 -4.53
C ARG A 16 21.05 -7.57 -3.95
N ARG A 17 21.61 -8.67 -4.45
CA ARG A 17 21.35 -10.03 -3.93
C ARG A 17 21.85 -10.22 -2.50
N SER A 18 23.00 -9.64 -2.17
CA SER A 18 23.58 -9.70 -0.83
C SER A 18 22.79 -8.85 0.17
N ILE A 19 22.37 -7.63 -0.22
CA ILE A 19 21.49 -6.77 0.58
C ILE A 19 20.13 -7.46 0.81
N ARG A 20 19.55 -8.07 -0.22
CA ARG A 20 18.30 -8.85 -0.10
C ARG A 20 18.44 -9.96 0.96
N ARG A 21 19.51 -10.76 0.90
CA ARG A 21 19.76 -11.84 1.88
C ARG A 21 19.95 -11.35 3.31
N LEU A 22 20.62 -10.20 3.49
CA LEU A 22 20.79 -9.59 4.81
C LEU A 22 19.45 -9.14 5.40
N ARG A 23 18.56 -8.61 4.56
CA ARG A 23 17.21 -8.19 4.96
C ARG A 23 16.27 -9.36 5.32
N GLU A 24 16.50 -10.56 4.80
CA GLU A 24 15.70 -11.78 5.10
C GLU A 24 15.84 -12.29 6.55
N HIS A 25 16.80 -11.78 7.34
CA HIS A 25 17.11 -12.28 8.69
C HIS A 25 17.03 -11.21 9.79
N LEU A 26 16.61 -9.98 9.47
CA LEU A 26 16.43 -8.92 10.46
C LEU A 26 15.07 -9.11 11.15
N PRO A 27 14.97 -9.08 12.48
CA PRO A 27 13.66 -9.07 13.13
C PRO A 27 12.86 -7.86 12.63
N ILE A 28 11.57 -8.06 12.31
CA ILE A 28 10.68 -6.95 11.97
C ILE A 28 10.32 -6.25 13.28
N ASP A 29 11.00 -5.17 13.60
CA ASP A 29 10.44 -4.15 14.47
C ASP A 29 9.53 -3.27 13.60
N GLY A 30 8.36 -2.84 14.11
CA GLY A 30 7.49 -1.88 13.42
C GLY A 30 8.25 -0.63 12.98
N LEU A 31 9.33 -0.27 13.69
CA LEU A 31 10.23 0.82 13.35
C LEU A 31 10.99 0.66 12.02
N ASP A 32 11.14 -0.55 11.48
CA ASP A 32 11.84 -0.78 10.22
C ASP A 32 10.91 -0.73 9.00
N ILE A 33 9.59 -0.93 9.18
CA ILE A 33 8.64 -0.97 8.07
C ILE A 33 8.53 0.37 7.36
N LEU A 34 8.31 1.46 8.10
CA LEU A 34 8.17 2.77 7.48
C LEU A 34 9.46 3.22 6.78
N PRO A 35 10.66 3.19 7.40
CA PRO A 35 11.91 3.53 6.71
C PRO A 35 12.21 2.69 5.46
N ASN A 36 11.85 1.40 5.47
CA ASN A 36 12.00 0.54 4.29
C ASN A 36 10.95 0.85 3.22
N HIS A 37 9.71 1.16 3.60
CA HIS A 37 8.67 1.63 2.67
C HIS A 37 9.04 2.94 1.99
N LEU A 38 9.69 3.84 2.71
CA LEU A 38 10.26 5.08 2.17
C LEU A 38 11.44 4.87 1.22
N GLN A 39 11.97 3.63 1.17
CA GLN A 39 12.92 3.16 0.18
C GLN A 39 12.27 2.27 -0.90
N GLY A 40 10.93 2.17 -0.93
CA GLY A 40 10.18 1.45 -1.96
C GLY A 40 10.13 -0.05 -1.75
N LEU A 41 10.33 -0.50 -0.52
CA LEU A 41 10.21 -1.90 -0.14
C LEU A 41 8.88 -2.15 0.52
N VAL A 42 8.26 -3.27 0.21
CA VAL A 42 7.02 -3.74 0.84
C VAL A 42 7.35 -5.01 1.63
N LEU A 43 6.87 -5.07 2.86
CA LEU A 43 7.04 -6.24 3.71
C LEU A 43 5.96 -7.27 3.40
N LEU A 44 6.39 -8.50 3.12
CA LEU A 44 5.51 -9.66 2.96
C LEU A 44 5.97 -10.75 3.92
N GLY A 45 5.05 -11.46 4.56
CA GLY A 45 5.41 -12.68 5.29
C GLY A 45 5.73 -13.82 4.34
N ASN A 46 6.51 -14.78 4.81
CA ASN A 46 6.93 -15.94 4.05
C ASN A 46 6.63 -17.20 4.86
N THR A 47 5.46 -17.79 4.62
CA THR A 47 5.04 -19.05 5.27
C THR A 47 5.80 -20.29 4.84
N ALA A 48 6.58 -20.23 3.75
CA ALA A 48 7.45 -21.35 3.36
C ALA A 48 8.69 -21.47 4.27
N ARG A 49 8.96 -20.44 5.09
CA ARG A 49 9.96 -20.44 6.14
C ARG A 49 9.23 -20.20 7.46
N ASP A 50 9.44 -21.03 8.46
CA ASP A 50 8.77 -20.89 9.75
C ASP A 50 9.07 -19.49 10.36
N GLY A 51 8.06 -18.62 10.45
CA GLY A 51 8.22 -17.22 10.88
C GLY A 51 9.03 -16.31 9.93
N GLY A 52 9.18 -16.68 8.65
CA GLY A 52 9.94 -15.88 7.69
C GLY A 52 9.19 -14.64 7.19
N HIS A 53 9.93 -13.66 6.69
CA HIS A 53 9.42 -12.53 5.92
C HIS A 53 10.36 -12.19 4.77
N GLU A 54 9.89 -11.38 3.83
CA GLU A 54 10.67 -10.86 2.72
C GLU A 54 10.34 -9.40 2.43
N TRP A 55 11.36 -8.66 2.00
CA TRP A 55 11.22 -7.30 1.50
C TRP A 55 11.20 -7.34 -0.01
N GLN A 56 10.06 -7.00 -0.59
CA GLN A 56 9.88 -6.95 -2.03
C GLN A 56 10.07 -5.53 -2.56
N GLU A 57 10.83 -5.43 -3.65
CA GLU A 57 10.98 -4.20 -4.44
C GLU A 57 10.16 -4.34 -5.73
N TYR A 58 9.60 -3.24 -6.21
CA TYR A 58 8.96 -3.20 -7.52
C TYR A 58 9.50 -2.02 -8.32
N ASP A 59 9.80 -2.26 -9.59
CA ASP A 59 10.38 -1.27 -10.51
C ASP A 59 9.38 -0.14 -10.84
N ARG A 60 8.09 -0.44 -10.73
CA ARG A 60 6.98 0.48 -10.93
C ARG A 60 6.02 0.43 -9.75
N ARG A 61 5.24 1.51 -9.61
CA ARG A 61 4.14 1.60 -8.64
C ARG A 61 2.88 2.02 -9.36
N ALA A 62 1.80 1.28 -9.14
CA ALA A 62 0.48 1.63 -9.61
C ALA A 62 -0.17 2.59 -8.60
N VAL A 63 -0.52 3.79 -9.06
CA VAL A 63 -1.00 4.88 -8.21
C VAL A 63 -2.28 5.50 -8.75
N ILE A 64 -3.03 6.12 -7.85
CA ILE A 64 -4.14 7.04 -8.15
C ILE A 64 -3.74 8.40 -7.60
N SER A 65 -3.76 9.42 -8.45
CA SER A 65 -3.56 10.81 -8.04
C SER A 65 -4.85 11.59 -8.21
N ARG A 66 -4.92 12.81 -7.66
CA ARG A 66 -6.07 13.70 -7.94
C ARG A 66 -6.31 13.88 -9.44
N ALA A 67 -5.25 13.99 -10.24
CA ALA A 67 -5.34 14.24 -11.67
C ALA A 67 -5.92 13.03 -12.45
N SER A 68 -5.78 11.81 -11.92
CA SER A 68 -6.25 10.59 -12.57
C SER A 68 -7.52 10.01 -11.94
N ALA A 69 -7.76 10.29 -10.66
CA ALA A 69 -8.84 9.69 -9.89
C ALA A 69 -10.20 9.90 -10.54
N HIS A 70 -10.92 8.79 -10.74
CA HIS A 70 -12.31 8.87 -11.15
C HIS A 70 -13.11 7.73 -10.54
N LEU A 71 -14.40 7.97 -10.32
CA LEU A 71 -15.34 6.91 -9.96
C LEU A 71 -16.07 6.40 -11.20
N PRO A 72 -15.98 5.10 -11.52
CA PRO A 72 -16.82 4.52 -12.56
C PRO A 72 -18.29 4.59 -12.12
N ARG A 73 -19.22 4.55 -13.08
CA ARG A 73 -20.66 4.75 -12.82
C ARG A 73 -21.20 3.79 -11.76
N SER A 74 -20.76 2.53 -11.77
CA SER A 74 -21.12 1.51 -10.79
C SER A 74 -20.64 1.86 -9.39
N ALA A 75 -19.37 2.24 -9.22
CA ALA A 75 -18.79 2.63 -7.94
C ALA A 75 -19.46 3.88 -7.36
N ARG A 76 -19.70 4.92 -8.19
CA ARG A 76 -20.43 6.12 -7.76
C ARG A 76 -21.85 5.78 -7.29
N ARG A 77 -22.51 4.84 -7.97
CA ARG A 77 -23.84 4.36 -7.57
C ARG A 77 -23.77 3.60 -6.25
N ALA A 78 -22.82 2.68 -6.10
CA ALA A 78 -22.62 1.89 -4.88
C ALA A 78 -22.39 2.81 -3.68
N LEU A 79 -21.45 3.75 -3.79
CA LEU A 79 -21.13 4.71 -2.72
C LEU A 79 -22.33 5.60 -2.33
N ARG A 80 -23.18 5.99 -3.28
CA ARG A 80 -24.36 6.81 -2.99
C ARG A 80 -25.53 6.02 -2.38
N GLN A 81 -25.64 4.73 -2.70
CA GLN A 81 -26.79 3.90 -2.32
C GLN A 81 -26.52 3.00 -1.13
N THR A 82 -25.26 2.93 -0.68
CA THR A 82 -24.89 2.13 0.48
C THR A 82 -25.47 2.71 1.76
N ASP A 83 -25.84 1.81 2.66
CA ASP A 83 -26.20 2.05 4.05
C ASP A 83 -25.08 1.62 5.00
N LEU A 84 -23.93 1.19 4.46
CA LEU A 84 -22.76 0.79 5.25
C LEU A 84 -22.14 2.02 5.91
N ASP A 85 -21.75 1.85 7.17
CA ASP A 85 -20.97 2.84 7.90
C ASP A 85 -19.49 2.67 7.54
N ILE A 86 -18.88 3.68 6.95
CA ILE A 86 -17.48 3.65 6.51
C ILE A 86 -16.63 4.41 7.53
N ARG A 87 -15.67 3.71 8.13
CA ARG A 87 -14.83 4.24 9.21
C ARG A 87 -13.35 4.14 8.86
N ILE A 88 -12.59 5.21 9.07
CA ILE A 88 -11.13 5.10 9.24
C ILE A 88 -10.88 4.65 10.68
N THR A 89 -10.02 3.66 10.87
CA THR A 89 -9.71 3.11 12.19
C THR A 89 -8.22 2.83 12.35
N SER A 90 -7.71 3.03 13.57
CA SER A 90 -6.39 2.52 14.00
C SER A 90 -6.47 1.09 14.55
N ASP A 91 -7.68 0.57 14.80
CA ASP A 91 -7.89 -0.84 15.12
C ASP A 91 -7.85 -1.67 13.82
N VAL A 92 -6.64 -1.88 13.33
CA VAL A 92 -6.38 -2.55 12.05
C VAL A 92 -6.40 -4.07 12.15
N GLU A 93 -6.24 -4.63 13.35
CA GLU A 93 -6.10 -6.07 13.55
C GLU A 93 -7.26 -6.87 12.96
N PRO A 94 -8.55 -6.52 13.20
CA PRO A 94 -9.68 -7.26 12.63
C PRO A 94 -9.67 -7.24 11.09
N ILE A 95 -9.26 -6.12 10.49
CA ILE A 95 -9.19 -5.95 9.03
C ILE A 95 -8.05 -6.81 8.45
N ILE A 96 -6.86 -6.77 9.06
CA ILE A 96 -5.71 -7.56 8.59
C ILE A 96 -6.00 -9.06 8.71
N ARG A 97 -6.59 -9.48 9.84
CA ARG A 97 -6.97 -10.88 10.06
C ARG A 97 -8.01 -11.34 9.05
N ALA A 98 -8.99 -10.52 8.71
CA ALA A 98 -9.99 -10.85 7.70
C ALA A 98 -9.44 -10.89 6.27
N CYS A 99 -8.33 -10.19 5.99
CA CYS A 99 -7.57 -10.31 4.74
C CYS A 99 -6.80 -11.63 4.62
N ARG A 100 -6.57 -12.36 5.72
CA ARG A 100 -5.84 -13.62 5.68
C ARG A 100 -6.73 -14.73 5.11
N ARG A 101 -6.54 -15.07 3.84
CA ARG A 101 -7.15 -16.25 3.20
C ARG A 101 -6.25 -17.48 3.33
N GLU A 102 -6.82 -18.68 3.25
CA GLU A 102 -6.05 -19.95 3.31
C GLU A 102 -4.90 -20.01 2.29
N TRP A 103 -5.04 -19.30 1.17
CA TRP A 103 -4.04 -19.19 0.09
C TRP A 103 -3.20 -17.91 0.12
N GLU A 104 -3.59 -16.89 0.89
CA GLU A 104 -2.81 -15.66 1.08
C GLU A 104 -1.81 -15.88 2.21
N SER A 105 -0.76 -16.61 1.84
CA SER A 105 0.22 -17.18 2.74
C SER A 105 1.27 -16.17 3.23
N TRP A 106 1.07 -14.87 3.02
CA TRP A 106 2.01 -13.83 3.40
C TRP A 106 1.60 -13.03 4.65
N ILE A 107 0.34 -13.13 5.11
CA ILE A 107 -0.10 -12.48 6.34
C ILE A 107 0.16 -13.41 7.53
N THR A 108 1.36 -13.31 8.12
CA THR A 108 1.80 -14.05 9.32
C THR A 108 1.40 -13.31 10.60
N GLU A 109 1.45 -13.99 11.76
CA GLU A 109 1.17 -13.33 13.06
C GLU A 109 2.17 -12.20 13.34
N ASP A 110 3.47 -12.42 13.14
CA ASP A 110 4.49 -11.38 13.33
C ASP A 110 4.22 -10.13 12.47
N LEU A 111 3.69 -10.32 11.25
CA LEU A 111 3.33 -9.22 10.37
C LEU A 111 2.11 -8.46 10.90
N ILE A 112 1.09 -9.17 11.39
CA ILE A 112 -0.08 -8.57 12.04
C ILE A 112 0.37 -7.70 13.22
N ASP A 113 1.17 -8.26 14.13
CA ASP A 113 1.67 -7.54 15.32
C ASP A 113 2.46 -6.28 14.93
N SER A 114 3.30 -6.37 13.90
CA SER A 114 4.10 -5.23 13.42
C SER A 114 3.23 -4.10 12.85
N TYR A 115 2.19 -4.42 12.09
CA TYR A 115 1.29 -3.41 11.53
C TYR A 115 0.31 -2.85 12.58
N VAL A 116 -0.04 -3.62 13.61
CA VAL A 116 -0.79 -3.13 14.78
C VAL A 116 0.05 -2.12 15.56
N ASP A 117 1.33 -2.39 15.81
CA ASP A 117 2.24 -1.42 16.43
C ASP A 117 2.33 -0.12 15.61
N LEU A 118 2.45 -0.22 14.29
CA LEU A 118 2.41 0.97 13.41
C LEU A 118 1.08 1.71 13.46
N ALA A 119 -0.04 1.02 13.61
CA ALA A 119 -1.35 1.66 13.72
C ALA A 119 -1.49 2.42 15.04
N ASN A 120 -0.97 1.86 16.14
CA ASN A 120 -0.88 2.55 17.43
C ASN A 120 0.02 3.79 17.37
N ARG A 121 0.94 3.87 16.39
CA ARG A 121 1.79 5.03 16.12
C ARG A 121 1.20 6.00 15.09
N GLY A 122 0.02 5.73 14.56
CA GLY A 122 -0.65 6.57 13.55
C GLY A 122 -0.04 6.47 12.14
N VAL A 123 0.75 5.43 11.87
CA VAL A 123 1.42 5.21 10.57
C VAL A 123 0.64 4.23 9.70
N CYS A 124 -0.07 3.29 10.30
CA CYS A 124 -0.96 2.34 9.63
C CYS A 124 -2.42 2.69 9.94
N ILE A 125 -3.29 2.60 8.93
CA ILE A 125 -4.74 2.76 9.12
C ILE A 125 -5.49 1.64 8.41
N GLY A 126 -6.70 1.39 8.89
CA GLY A 126 -7.71 0.59 8.23
C GLY A 126 -8.86 1.49 7.77
N VAL A 127 -9.46 1.13 6.64
CA VAL A 127 -10.77 1.65 6.23
C VAL A 127 -11.72 0.46 6.18
N GLY A 128 -12.69 0.45 7.10
CA GLY A 128 -13.68 -0.61 7.24
C GLY A 128 -15.07 -0.14 6.80
N ALA A 129 -15.85 -1.06 6.24
CA ALA A 129 -17.29 -0.91 6.05
C ALA A 129 -18.02 -1.79 7.06
N TYR A 130 -18.99 -1.21 7.75
CA TYR A 130 -19.71 -1.85 8.85
C TYR A 130 -21.21 -1.86 8.56
N ARG A 131 -21.86 -2.97 8.92
CA ARG A 131 -23.32 -3.12 8.95
C ARG A 131 -23.70 -3.51 10.36
N ASP A 132 -24.51 -2.71 11.04
CA ASP A 132 -24.93 -2.99 12.42
C ASP A 132 -23.74 -3.33 13.34
N ASP A 133 -22.63 -2.60 13.17
CA ASP A 133 -21.32 -2.78 13.83
C ASP A 133 -20.52 -4.03 13.43
N ASP A 134 -21.04 -4.90 12.57
CA ASP A 134 -20.28 -5.99 11.97
C ASP A 134 -19.41 -5.49 10.83
N LEU A 135 -18.11 -5.83 10.87
CA LEU A 135 -17.15 -5.49 9.83
C LEU A 135 -17.33 -6.40 8.60
N VAL A 136 -17.80 -5.84 7.48
CA VAL A 136 -18.19 -6.60 6.27
C VAL A 136 -17.27 -6.40 5.08
N ALA A 137 -16.40 -5.39 5.12
CA ALA A 137 -15.30 -5.23 4.18
C ALA A 137 -14.23 -4.31 4.77
N GLY A 138 -13.02 -4.41 4.27
CA GLY A 138 -11.98 -3.48 4.66
C GLY A 138 -10.74 -3.54 3.79
N ILE A 139 -9.93 -2.50 3.93
CA ILE A 139 -8.59 -2.38 3.37
C ILE A 139 -7.71 -1.73 4.43
N TRP A 140 -6.46 -2.15 4.51
CA TRP A 140 -5.50 -1.59 5.45
C TRP A 140 -4.22 -1.20 4.73
N GLY A 141 -3.45 -0.30 5.34
CA GLY A 141 -2.27 0.24 4.67
C GLY A 141 -1.53 1.30 5.45
N LEU A 142 -0.38 1.70 4.89
CA LEU A 142 0.47 2.75 5.44
C LEU A 142 0.02 4.13 4.95
N VAL A 143 0.17 5.14 5.80
CA VAL A 143 -0.02 6.54 5.43
C VAL A 143 1.32 7.27 5.55
N VAL A 144 1.77 7.84 4.44
CA VAL A 144 2.93 8.73 4.39
C VAL A 144 2.46 10.12 3.95
N GLY A 145 2.38 11.04 4.91
CA GLY A 145 1.75 12.34 4.73
C GLY A 145 0.26 12.19 4.42
N ARG A 146 -0.12 12.26 3.13
CA ARG A 146 -1.51 12.10 2.64
C ARG A 146 -1.61 11.07 1.50
N CYS A 147 -0.59 10.22 1.37
CA CYS A 147 -0.56 9.09 0.45
C CYS A 147 -0.89 7.82 1.24
N PHE A 148 -1.94 7.12 0.81
CA PHE A 148 -2.31 5.81 1.37
C PHE A 148 -1.73 4.69 0.50
N THR A 149 -0.85 3.86 1.05
CA THR A 149 -0.39 2.62 0.41
C THR A 149 -1.26 1.46 0.89
N GLY A 150 -2.18 1.01 0.07
CA GLY A 150 -3.04 -0.13 0.36
C GLY A 150 -2.29 -1.45 0.27
N MET A 151 -2.43 -2.30 1.29
CA MET A 151 -1.71 -3.58 1.38
C MET A 151 -2.58 -4.76 0.94
N SER A 152 -3.73 -4.95 1.61
CA SER A 152 -4.68 -6.01 1.25
C SER A 152 -6.10 -5.61 1.61
N THR A 153 -7.06 -6.27 0.97
CA THR A 153 -8.49 -6.03 1.16
C THR A 153 -9.29 -7.33 1.26
N PHE A 154 -10.36 -7.28 2.03
CA PHE A 154 -11.35 -8.33 2.11
C PHE A 154 -12.76 -7.74 2.02
N HIS A 155 -13.73 -8.61 1.74
CA HIS A 155 -15.15 -8.34 1.89
C HIS A 155 -15.89 -9.66 2.07
N THR A 156 -16.95 -9.63 2.86
CA THR A 156 -17.88 -10.75 3.08
C THR A 156 -19.25 -10.46 2.46
N GLU A 157 -19.60 -9.18 2.28
CA GLU A 157 -20.82 -8.75 1.60
C GLU A 157 -20.58 -8.36 0.13
N PRO A 158 -21.47 -8.77 -0.81
CA PRO A 158 -21.40 -8.34 -2.20
C PRO A 158 -21.42 -6.81 -2.34
N GLY A 159 -20.43 -6.27 -3.04
CA GLY A 159 -20.33 -4.82 -3.30
C GLY A 159 -19.72 -3.99 -2.16
N ALA A 160 -19.57 -4.52 -0.94
CA ALA A 160 -18.98 -3.79 0.18
C ALA A 160 -17.51 -3.39 -0.11
N GLY A 161 -16.72 -4.28 -0.71
CA GLY A 161 -15.36 -3.94 -1.14
C GLY A 161 -15.30 -2.82 -2.19
N THR A 162 -16.28 -2.77 -3.10
CA THR A 162 -16.41 -1.64 -4.05
C THR A 162 -16.74 -0.34 -3.33
N VAL A 163 -17.58 -0.38 -2.30
CA VAL A 163 -17.90 0.81 -1.48
C VAL A 163 -16.65 1.32 -0.77
N VAL A 164 -15.89 0.44 -0.09
CA VAL A 164 -14.65 0.81 0.61
C VAL A 164 -13.65 1.47 -0.34
N PHE A 165 -13.39 0.85 -1.50
CA PHE A 165 -12.42 1.40 -2.45
C PHE A 165 -12.93 2.68 -3.13
N ALA A 166 -14.23 2.75 -3.46
CA ALA A 166 -14.83 3.97 -3.99
C ALA A 166 -14.77 5.13 -3.00
N TRP A 167 -14.93 4.86 -1.70
CA TRP A 167 -14.78 5.85 -0.64
C TRP A 167 -13.36 6.41 -0.59
N LEU A 168 -12.33 5.55 -0.60
CA LEU A 168 -10.92 5.97 -0.66
C LEU A 168 -10.62 6.85 -1.87
N VAL A 169 -11.07 6.44 -3.06
CA VAL A 169 -10.89 7.23 -4.28
C VAL A 169 -11.64 8.56 -4.19
N ASN A 170 -12.81 8.58 -3.56
CA ASN A 170 -13.55 9.81 -3.33
C ASN A 170 -12.82 10.77 -2.38
N GLU A 171 -12.14 10.28 -1.34
CA GLU A 171 -11.29 11.11 -0.48
C GLU A 171 -10.17 11.80 -1.26
N VAL A 172 -9.56 11.10 -2.24
CA VAL A 172 -8.56 11.68 -3.15
C VAL A 172 -9.15 12.75 -4.07
N ILE A 173 -10.35 12.50 -4.63
CA ILE A 173 -11.05 13.45 -5.51
C ILE A 173 -11.39 14.74 -4.75
N GLU A 174 -11.95 14.60 -3.55
CA GLU A 174 -12.38 15.70 -2.69
C GLU A 174 -11.21 16.35 -1.92
N GLN A 175 -10.01 15.74 -1.97
CA GLN A 175 -8.80 16.18 -1.27
C GLN A 175 -8.99 16.40 0.23
N ARG A 176 -9.69 15.48 0.90
CA ARG A 176 -9.94 15.55 2.34
C ARG A 176 -8.72 15.06 3.13
N GLU A 177 -8.70 13.82 3.59
CA GLU A 177 -7.54 13.29 4.30
C GLU A 177 -6.46 12.81 3.32
N LEU A 178 -6.87 12.23 2.18
CA LEU A 178 -5.97 11.63 1.20
C LEU A 178 -5.85 12.48 -0.08
N VAL A 179 -4.69 12.43 -0.73
CA VAL A 179 -4.44 13.06 -2.05
C VAL A 179 -3.92 12.10 -3.10
N SER A 180 -3.52 10.90 -2.69
CA SER A 180 -3.12 9.82 -3.58
C SER A 180 -3.28 8.46 -2.90
N ILE A 181 -3.39 7.43 -3.72
CA ILE A 181 -3.38 6.03 -3.29
C ILE A 181 -2.29 5.30 -4.07
N ASP A 182 -1.46 4.53 -3.40
CA ASP A 182 -0.61 3.48 -3.98
C ASP A 182 -1.35 2.15 -3.82
N VAL A 183 -1.68 1.52 -4.95
CA VAL A 183 -2.38 0.23 -4.98
C VAL A 183 -1.42 -0.94 -5.19
N GLY A 184 -0.10 -0.69 -5.16
CA GLY A 184 0.93 -1.68 -5.43
C GLY A 184 0.98 -2.03 -6.92
N GLU A 185 0.21 -3.05 -7.31
CA GLU A 185 0.14 -3.56 -8.67
C GLU A 185 -1.20 -3.23 -9.35
N ALA A 186 -1.14 -2.91 -10.64
CA ALA A 186 -2.33 -2.64 -11.42
C ALA A 186 -3.10 -3.93 -11.70
N THR A 187 -4.34 -4.02 -11.21
CA THR A 187 -5.28 -5.09 -11.56
C THR A 187 -6.43 -4.55 -12.41
N PRO A 188 -7.07 -5.38 -13.27
CA PRO A 188 -8.20 -4.93 -14.10
C PRO A 188 -9.33 -4.26 -13.32
N HIS A 189 -9.52 -4.64 -12.04
CA HIS A 189 -10.52 -4.01 -11.19
C HIS A 189 -10.17 -2.55 -10.87
N VAL A 190 -8.97 -2.30 -10.34
CA VAL A 190 -8.55 -0.97 -9.88
C VAL A 190 -8.23 -0.02 -11.03
N MET A 191 -7.89 -0.52 -12.21
CA MET A 191 -7.68 0.30 -13.41
C MET A 191 -8.89 1.17 -13.78
N ASN A 192 -10.10 0.75 -13.43
CA ASN A 192 -11.32 1.52 -13.65
C ASN A 192 -11.48 2.75 -12.73
N TYR A 193 -10.50 3.04 -11.87
CA TYR A 193 -10.54 4.18 -10.95
C TYR A 193 -9.49 5.25 -11.28
N GLY A 194 -8.82 5.12 -12.43
CA GLY A 194 -7.74 6.02 -12.84
C GLY A 194 -6.38 5.63 -12.30
N VAL A 195 -6.14 4.34 -12.08
CA VAL A 195 -4.81 3.83 -11.76
C VAL A 195 -3.89 3.99 -12.97
N TYR A 196 -2.67 4.43 -12.72
CA TYR A 196 -1.59 4.49 -13.70
C TYR A 196 -0.26 4.15 -13.04
N GLU A 197 0.72 3.73 -13.83
CA GLU A 197 2.02 3.32 -13.31
C GLU A 197 3.07 4.43 -13.44
N ILE A 198 3.82 4.64 -12.36
CA ILE A 198 4.98 5.53 -12.33
C ILE A 198 6.26 4.73 -12.04
N SER A 199 7.41 5.34 -12.33
CA SER A 199 8.69 4.74 -11.98
C SER A 199 8.86 4.68 -10.46
N ARG A 200 9.61 3.70 -9.96
CA ARG A 200 10.01 3.66 -8.55
C ARG A 200 10.67 4.97 -8.12
N GLU A 201 11.55 5.55 -8.95
CA GLU A 201 12.23 6.81 -8.63
C GLU A 201 11.24 7.95 -8.38
N ASP A 202 10.25 8.12 -9.24
CA ASP A 202 9.23 9.16 -9.08
C ASP A 202 8.38 8.92 -7.83
N PHE A 203 8.03 7.66 -7.56
CA PHE A 203 7.31 7.28 -6.34
C PHE A 203 8.09 7.64 -5.07
N LEU A 204 9.38 7.31 -5.02
CA LEU A 204 10.22 7.63 -3.86
C LEU A 204 10.40 9.13 -3.67
N ARG A 205 10.62 9.87 -4.76
CA ARG A 205 10.70 11.33 -4.72
C ARG A 205 9.40 11.93 -4.17
N TYR A 206 8.27 11.39 -4.59
CA TYR A 206 6.95 11.77 -4.10
C TYR A 206 6.78 11.47 -2.60
N LEU A 207 7.09 10.25 -2.14
CA LEU A 207 6.97 9.88 -0.72
C LEU A 207 7.88 10.73 0.18
N GLN A 208 9.14 10.94 -0.21
CA GLN A 208 10.09 11.76 0.54
C GLN A 208 9.59 13.19 0.72
N ALA A 209 9.01 13.76 -0.34
CA ALA A 209 8.46 15.10 -0.29
C ALA A 209 7.26 15.22 0.67
N ARG A 210 6.56 14.12 0.95
CA ARG A 210 5.44 14.07 1.91
C ARG A 210 5.88 13.96 3.37
N LEU A 211 7.14 13.65 3.64
CA LEU A 211 7.72 13.65 5.00
C LEU A 211 8.22 15.03 5.44
N GLY A 212 8.46 15.94 4.50
CA GLY A 212 9.01 17.27 4.80
C GLY A 212 7.96 18.25 5.33
N THR A 213 8.31 19.01 6.37
CA THR A 213 7.49 20.11 6.88
C THR A 213 7.59 21.35 5.97
N ASP A 214 6.42 21.89 5.60
CA ASP A 214 6.14 23.24 5.09
C ASP A 214 6.44 23.65 3.63
N GLN A 215 7.28 22.99 2.82
CA GLN A 215 7.38 23.32 1.37
C GLN A 215 7.44 22.13 0.41
N ALA A 216 7.64 20.91 0.90
CA ALA A 216 7.74 19.71 0.06
C ALA A 216 6.37 19.10 -0.32
N SER A 217 5.27 19.59 0.26
CA SER A 217 3.89 19.14 -0.03
C SER A 217 3.41 19.42 -1.46
N ALA A 218 4.15 20.24 -2.23
CA ALA A 218 3.85 20.61 -3.61
C ALA A 218 4.35 19.59 -4.65
N VAL A 219 5.15 18.59 -4.26
CA VAL A 219 5.54 17.52 -5.20
C VAL A 219 4.31 16.66 -5.48
N GLU A 220 3.82 16.76 -6.71
CA GLU A 220 2.73 15.93 -7.24
C GLU A 220 3.29 14.66 -7.87
N LEU A 221 2.45 13.62 -7.91
CA LEU A 221 2.75 12.45 -8.74
C LEU A 221 2.85 12.89 -10.20
N PRO A 222 3.72 12.27 -11.02
CA PRO A 222 3.74 12.51 -12.46
C PRO A 222 2.33 12.42 -13.05
N ALA A 223 2.01 13.26 -14.03
CA ALA A 223 0.73 13.17 -14.70
C ALA A 223 0.54 11.78 -15.34
N PRO A 224 -0.70 11.26 -15.40
CA PRO A 224 -0.96 10.02 -16.10
C PRO A 224 -0.51 10.14 -17.58
N PRO A 225 0.00 9.07 -18.19
CA PRO A 225 0.35 9.08 -19.61
C PRO A 225 -0.89 9.42 -20.45
N SER A 226 -0.69 10.24 -21.49
CA SER A 226 -1.71 10.73 -22.41
C SER A 226 -2.36 9.63 -23.24
#